data_AF-A0A1C3UMQ4-F1
#
_entry.id   AF-A0A1C3UMQ4-F1
#
_cell.length_a   1.000
_cell.length_b   1.000
_cell.length_c   1.000
_cell.angle_alpha   90.00
_cell.angle_beta   90.00
_cell.angle_gamma   90.00
#
_symmetry.space_group_name_H-M   'P 1'
#
loop_
_entity.id
_entity.type
_entity.pdbx_description
1 polymer ?
#
loop_
_entity_poly.entity_id
_entity_poly.type
_entity_poly.pdbx_seq_one_letter_code
_entity_poly.pdbx_strand_id
1 'polypeptide(L)'
;MNIDASSPDSLKRIAELVRRQDSSLDTTLLPPVEGFQTRTVALETLMREVTECLADGFRHRSPQDFPMLYFACGKARVGSTALSNLFGMTGMPSYYQPLKAMLRDALVGKRPAPWAVPSADDEPHIFSKETIGPYVLAESLFNPLKLLIEAGYPRHRLHLIMLDREPASSLASWLDKLISRAPEDVLLRHYVVAALSAAQVASYAQRQGVAVTHYVYEVSKEAVSSVRVLFERIGLSGSFNENAVTSWREPGDSHANNARVIFPSEATIYKVPNLHTSDSAYRYQRRATASLSEAQREALERCGVNDAYRVAVAACVRDLGLNAALSQRLFGDWFAAAA
;
A
#
# COMPACT_ATOMS: atom_id res chain seq x y z
N MET A 1 11.20 11.06 -22.26
CA MET A 1 11.97 11.92 -21.34
C MET A 1 13.06 11.04 -20.73
N ASN A 2 14.34 11.35 -20.91
CA ASN A 2 15.40 10.57 -20.27
C ASN A 2 15.56 11.12 -18.86
N ILE A 3 14.93 10.49 -17.86
CA ILE A 3 15.02 10.94 -16.47
C ILE A 3 16.36 10.46 -15.89
N ASP A 4 17.44 11.09 -16.37
CA ASP A 4 18.83 10.76 -16.04
C ASP A 4 18.97 10.65 -14.50
N ALA A 5 19.44 9.49 -14.04
CA ALA A 5 19.17 8.99 -12.69
C ALA A 5 20.14 9.51 -11.62
N SER A 6 21.12 10.33 -11.98
CA SER A 6 22.31 10.60 -11.16
C SER A 6 22.38 12.00 -10.52
N SER A 7 21.45 12.93 -10.80
CA SER A 7 21.47 14.28 -10.22
C SER A 7 20.40 14.50 -9.13
N PRO A 8 20.68 15.25 -8.04
CA PRO A 8 19.68 15.68 -7.06
C PRO A 8 18.49 16.43 -7.67
N ASP A 9 18.73 17.17 -8.77
CA ASP A 9 17.69 17.85 -9.54
C ASP A 9 16.71 16.88 -10.20
N SER A 10 17.16 15.67 -10.54
CA SER A 10 16.34 14.60 -11.12
C SER A 10 15.30 14.06 -10.12
N LEU A 11 15.65 13.95 -8.83
CA LEU A 11 14.72 13.50 -7.80
C LEU A 11 13.63 14.54 -7.52
N LYS A 12 14.03 15.82 -7.39
CA LYS A 12 13.06 16.91 -7.22
C LYS A 12 12.13 17.00 -8.43
N ARG A 13 12.67 16.87 -9.64
CA ARG A 13 11.90 16.92 -10.88
C ARG A 13 10.86 15.80 -10.95
N ILE A 14 11.23 14.56 -10.66
CA ILE A 14 10.25 13.46 -10.68
C ILE A 14 9.19 13.62 -9.58
N ALA A 15 9.58 14.10 -8.39
CA ALA A 15 8.63 14.41 -7.33
C ALA A 15 7.62 15.51 -7.73
N GLU A 16 8.06 16.54 -8.46
CA GLU A 16 7.18 17.57 -9.02
C GLU A 16 6.23 17.00 -10.09
N LEU A 17 6.73 16.18 -11.02
CA LEU A 17 5.91 15.54 -12.03
C LEU A 17 4.84 14.64 -11.39
N VAL A 18 5.23 13.86 -10.37
CA VAL A 18 4.29 13.03 -9.61
C VAL A 18 3.25 13.96 -9.00
N ARG A 19 3.61 14.92 -8.13
CA ARG A 19 2.64 15.81 -7.47
C ARG A 19 1.65 16.49 -8.44
N ARG A 20 2.11 16.87 -9.64
CA ARG A 20 1.27 17.50 -10.68
C ARG A 20 0.42 16.52 -11.48
N GLN A 21 0.57 15.21 -11.27
CA GLN A 21 -0.05 14.14 -12.08
C GLN A 21 0.25 14.36 -13.57
N ASP A 22 1.52 14.68 -13.87
CA ASP A 22 1.94 15.01 -15.22
C ASP A 22 1.83 13.78 -16.14
N SER A 23 1.08 13.92 -17.25
CA SER A 23 0.80 12.82 -18.19
C SER A 23 2.05 12.28 -18.89
N SER A 24 3.17 13.00 -18.85
CA SER A 24 4.44 12.47 -19.35
C SER A 24 4.94 11.25 -18.56
N LEU A 25 4.49 11.06 -17.31
CA LEU A 25 4.83 9.87 -16.51
C LEU A 25 4.21 8.59 -17.10
N ASP A 26 3.02 8.69 -17.71
CA ASP A 26 2.29 7.55 -18.26
C ASP A 26 2.92 7.04 -19.56
N THR A 27 3.43 7.97 -20.38
CA THR A 27 3.98 7.69 -21.73
C THR A 27 5.50 7.51 -21.74
N THR A 28 6.19 7.82 -20.64
CA THR A 28 7.63 7.62 -20.55
C THR A 28 7.99 6.13 -20.56
N LEU A 29 8.86 5.74 -21.48
CA LEU A 29 9.40 4.39 -21.56
C LEU A 29 10.27 4.11 -20.32
N LEU A 30 9.88 3.08 -19.58
CA LEU A 30 10.64 2.56 -18.44
C LEU A 30 11.62 1.51 -18.97
N PRO A 31 12.94 1.67 -18.76
CA PRO A 31 13.92 0.71 -19.24
C PRO A 31 13.91 -0.57 -18.37
N PRO A 32 14.49 -1.68 -18.87
CA PRO A 32 14.74 -2.87 -18.07
C PRO A 32 15.52 -2.55 -16.79
N VAL A 33 15.20 -3.27 -15.72
CA VAL A 33 15.89 -3.20 -14.43
C VAL A 33 16.29 -4.61 -14.08
N GLU A 34 17.60 -4.84 -13.89
CA GLU A 34 18.16 -6.15 -13.64
C GLU A 34 17.38 -6.89 -12.53
N GLY A 35 16.93 -8.11 -12.84
CA GLY A 35 16.21 -8.96 -11.89
C GLY A 35 14.77 -8.56 -11.57
N PHE A 36 14.23 -7.46 -12.13
CA PHE A 36 12.86 -7.02 -11.85
C PHE A 36 12.03 -6.71 -13.10
N GLN A 37 12.62 -6.09 -14.13
CA GLN A 37 11.92 -5.74 -15.37
C GLN A 37 12.77 -6.15 -16.57
N THR A 38 12.22 -6.97 -17.46
CA THR A 38 12.98 -7.55 -18.59
C THR A 38 12.75 -6.85 -19.93
N ARG A 39 11.79 -5.91 -19.99
CA ARG A 39 11.42 -5.22 -21.22
C ARG A 39 11.32 -3.71 -21.04
N THR A 40 11.59 -2.96 -22.09
CA THR A 40 11.28 -1.52 -22.17
C THR A 40 9.79 -1.36 -22.42
N VAL A 41 9.09 -0.61 -21.58
CA VAL A 41 7.63 -0.44 -21.70
C VAL A 41 7.16 0.86 -21.03
N ALA A 42 6.14 1.51 -21.58
CA ALA A 42 5.52 2.68 -20.96
C ALA A 42 4.59 2.27 -19.81
N LEU A 43 4.44 3.13 -18.79
CA LEU A 43 3.57 2.86 -17.65
C LEU A 43 2.12 2.62 -18.10
N GLU A 44 1.58 3.43 -19.00
CA GLU A 44 0.22 3.27 -19.53
C GLU A 44 -0.02 1.91 -20.19
N THR A 45 1.00 1.36 -20.85
CA THR A 45 0.91 0.07 -21.52
C THR A 45 0.87 -1.06 -20.49
N LEU A 46 1.69 -0.99 -19.44
CA LEU A 46 1.62 -1.92 -18.32
C LEU A 46 0.25 -1.85 -17.61
N MET A 47 -0.24 -0.64 -17.33
CA MET A 47 -1.53 -0.46 -16.67
C MET A 47 -2.66 -1.03 -17.52
N ARG A 48 -2.66 -0.78 -18.84
CA ARG A 48 -3.64 -1.32 -19.78
C ARG A 48 -3.63 -2.85 -19.79
N GLU A 49 -2.46 -3.48 -19.92
CA GLU A 49 -2.36 -4.95 -19.91
C GLU A 49 -2.92 -5.58 -18.63
N VAL A 50 -2.63 -4.98 -17.47
CA VAL A 50 -3.16 -5.45 -16.17
C VAL A 50 -4.67 -5.23 -16.08
N THR A 51 -5.16 -4.04 -16.47
CA THR A 51 -6.59 -3.70 -16.46
C THR A 51 -7.39 -4.60 -17.40
N GLU A 52 -6.92 -4.83 -18.63
CA GLU A 52 -7.59 -5.70 -19.60
C GLU A 52 -7.67 -7.15 -19.09
N CYS A 53 -6.57 -7.67 -18.52
CA CYS A 53 -6.57 -8.99 -17.92
C CYS A 53 -7.56 -9.10 -16.74
N LEU A 54 -7.64 -8.07 -15.90
CA LEU A 54 -8.58 -8.05 -14.79
C LEU A 54 -10.03 -7.94 -15.28
N ALA A 55 -10.29 -7.10 -16.28
CA ALA A 55 -11.61 -6.90 -16.88
C ALA A 55 -12.15 -8.20 -17.51
N ASP A 56 -11.29 -9.02 -18.10
CA ASP A 56 -11.68 -10.34 -18.60
C ASP A 56 -12.25 -11.24 -17.49
N GLY A 57 -11.70 -11.17 -16.28
CA GLY A 57 -12.23 -11.87 -15.11
C GLY A 57 -13.56 -11.31 -14.59
N PHE A 58 -13.91 -10.08 -14.97
CA PHE A 58 -15.11 -9.37 -14.50
C PHE A 58 -16.24 -9.33 -15.53
N ARG A 59 -15.95 -9.59 -16.81
CA ARG A 59 -16.81 -9.36 -18.00
C ARG A 59 -18.24 -9.92 -17.92
N HIS A 60 -18.49 -10.93 -17.09
CA HIS A 60 -19.80 -11.60 -16.98
C HIS A 60 -20.45 -11.45 -15.60
N ARG A 61 -19.92 -10.57 -14.75
CA ARG A 61 -20.42 -10.35 -13.40
C ARG A 61 -21.36 -9.15 -13.36
N SER A 62 -22.49 -9.33 -12.69
CA SER A 62 -23.32 -8.20 -12.29
C SER A 62 -22.61 -7.42 -11.17
N PRO A 63 -22.91 -6.11 -10.99
CA PRO A 63 -22.37 -5.36 -9.85
C PRO A 63 -22.68 -5.96 -8.48
N GLN A 64 -23.73 -6.78 -8.37
CA GLN A 64 -24.16 -7.40 -7.11
C GLN A 64 -23.29 -8.61 -6.75
N ASP A 65 -22.70 -9.25 -7.75
CA ASP A 65 -21.84 -10.41 -7.59
C ASP A 65 -20.51 -10.05 -6.94
N PHE A 66 -20.15 -8.75 -6.91
CA PHE A 66 -18.90 -8.28 -6.32
C PHE A 66 -19.04 -8.12 -4.80
N PRO A 67 -18.14 -8.73 -4.02
CA PRO A 67 -18.14 -8.54 -2.58
C PRO A 67 -17.75 -7.10 -2.22
N MET A 68 -18.05 -6.68 -0.99
CA MET A 68 -17.47 -5.43 -0.47
C MET A 68 -15.96 -5.65 -0.28
N LEU A 69 -15.15 -4.88 -1.00
CA LEU A 69 -13.70 -4.94 -0.91
C LEU A 69 -13.17 -3.79 -0.03
N TYR A 70 -12.63 -4.18 1.13
CA TYR A 70 -11.80 -3.33 1.97
C TYR A 70 -10.37 -3.34 1.43
N PHE A 71 -10.04 -2.30 0.68
CA PHE A 71 -8.80 -2.19 -0.08
C PHE A 71 -7.79 -1.33 0.67
N ALA A 72 -6.78 -1.94 1.28
CA ALA A 72 -5.73 -1.21 1.98
C ALA A 72 -4.56 -0.86 1.06
N CYS A 73 -4.21 0.42 0.93
CA CYS A 73 -3.13 0.84 0.03
C CYS A 73 -2.24 1.91 0.66
N GLY A 74 -0.93 1.82 0.44
CA GLY A 74 0.06 2.81 0.87
C GLY A 74 1.44 2.49 0.30
N LYS A 75 2.44 3.34 0.56
CA LYS A 75 3.84 3.00 0.21
C LYS A 75 4.28 1.72 0.96
N ALA A 76 5.23 0.96 0.42
CA ALA A 76 5.74 -0.19 1.16
C ALA A 76 6.31 0.23 2.54
N ARG A 77 6.23 -0.68 3.52
CA ARG A 77 6.70 -0.50 4.92
C ARG A 77 5.81 0.32 5.86
N VAL A 78 4.55 0.56 5.48
CA VAL A 78 3.52 1.23 6.32
C VAL A 78 2.70 0.31 7.22
N GLY A 79 3.14 -0.92 7.47
CA GLY A 79 2.42 -1.87 8.34
C GLY A 79 1.26 -2.62 7.67
N SER A 80 1.13 -2.57 6.34
CA SER A 80 0.04 -3.23 5.61
C SER A 80 -0.04 -4.75 5.81
N THR A 81 1.10 -5.45 5.97
CA THR A 81 1.09 -6.91 6.26
C THR A 81 0.46 -7.24 7.60
N ALA A 82 0.71 -6.43 8.64
CA ALA A 82 0.08 -6.65 9.94
C ALA A 82 -1.44 -6.46 9.84
N LEU A 83 -1.89 -5.53 9.00
CA LEU A 83 -3.32 -5.33 8.74
C LEU A 83 -3.92 -6.51 7.95
N SER A 84 -3.24 -7.05 6.94
CA SER A 84 -3.67 -8.29 6.27
C SER A 84 -3.86 -9.44 7.25
N ASN A 85 -2.90 -9.66 8.15
CA ASN A 85 -3.02 -10.72 9.15
C ASN A 85 -4.21 -10.46 10.08
N LEU A 86 -4.41 -9.23 10.54
CA LEU A 86 -5.55 -8.85 11.37
C LEU A 86 -6.89 -9.23 10.70
N PHE A 87 -7.12 -8.83 9.45
CA PHE A 87 -8.36 -9.19 8.72
C PHE A 87 -8.44 -10.70 8.44
N GLY A 88 -7.32 -11.36 8.16
CA GLY A 88 -7.27 -12.82 8.05
C GLY A 88 -7.69 -13.53 9.34
N MET A 89 -7.29 -12.99 10.50
CA MET A 89 -7.65 -13.53 11.82
C MET A 89 -9.12 -13.31 12.19
N THR A 90 -9.82 -12.38 11.55
CA THR A 90 -11.28 -12.26 11.69
C THR A 90 -12.06 -13.23 10.80
N GLY A 91 -11.35 -14.14 10.11
CA GLY A 91 -11.96 -15.11 9.20
C GLY A 91 -12.36 -14.52 7.84
N MET A 92 -11.87 -13.35 7.47
CA MET A 92 -12.10 -12.74 6.14
C MET A 92 -11.02 -13.19 5.14
N PRO A 93 -11.33 -13.45 3.86
CA PRO A 93 -10.31 -13.61 2.82
C PRO A 93 -9.45 -12.36 2.74
N SER A 94 -8.14 -12.50 2.98
CA SER A 94 -7.19 -11.38 2.97
C SER A 94 -6.14 -11.58 1.88
N TYR A 95 -6.31 -10.91 0.75
CA TYR A 95 -5.41 -11.04 -0.41
C TYR A 95 -4.16 -10.18 -0.27
N TYR A 96 -3.00 -10.81 -0.52
CA TYR A 96 -1.69 -10.16 -0.47
C TYR A 96 -1.31 -9.64 -1.86
N GLN A 97 -1.55 -8.36 -2.14
CA GLN A 97 -1.03 -7.67 -3.32
C GLN A 97 -1.38 -8.30 -4.69
N PRO A 98 -2.65 -8.67 -4.94
CA PRO A 98 -3.03 -9.38 -6.16
C PRO A 98 -2.73 -8.58 -7.44
N LEU A 99 -2.93 -7.26 -7.45
CA LEU A 99 -2.75 -6.42 -8.63
C LEU A 99 -1.27 -6.11 -8.87
N LYS A 100 -0.49 -5.95 -7.81
CA LYS A 100 0.96 -5.86 -7.96
C LYS A 100 1.56 -7.15 -8.52
N ALA A 101 1.07 -8.32 -8.09
CA ALA A 101 1.54 -9.58 -8.67
C ALA A 101 1.27 -9.64 -10.19
N MET A 102 0.09 -9.21 -10.63
CA MET A 102 -0.23 -9.07 -12.06
C MET A 102 0.71 -8.10 -12.78
N LEU A 103 0.98 -6.92 -12.17
CA LEU A 103 1.94 -5.95 -12.70
C LEU A 103 3.35 -6.55 -12.84
N ARG A 104 3.79 -7.33 -11.86
CA ARG A 104 5.11 -7.98 -11.85
C ARG A 104 5.25 -9.04 -12.94
N ASP A 105 4.20 -9.81 -13.21
CA ASP A 105 4.19 -10.73 -14.34
C ASP A 105 4.28 -9.98 -15.66
N ALA A 106 3.51 -8.89 -15.82
CA ALA A 106 3.61 -8.02 -16.99
C ALA A 106 5.02 -7.42 -17.16
N LEU A 107 5.67 -6.97 -16.08
CA LEU A 107 7.03 -6.41 -16.12
C LEU A 107 8.10 -7.37 -16.65
N VAL A 108 7.87 -8.68 -16.50
CA VAL A 108 8.79 -9.73 -16.99
C VAL A 108 8.35 -10.36 -18.31
N GLY A 109 7.33 -9.78 -18.96
CA GLY A 109 6.80 -10.28 -20.23
C GLY A 109 5.96 -11.55 -20.10
N LYS A 110 5.54 -11.92 -18.88
CA LYS A 110 4.56 -12.99 -18.67
C LYS A 110 3.16 -12.42 -18.79
N ARG A 111 2.24 -13.21 -19.34
CA ARG A 111 0.82 -12.87 -19.33
C ARG A 111 0.34 -12.90 -17.87
N PRO A 112 -0.23 -11.80 -17.33
CA PRO A 112 -0.79 -11.81 -15.99
C PRO A 112 -1.92 -12.85 -15.86
N ALA A 113 -2.05 -13.47 -14.70
CA ALA A 113 -3.24 -14.24 -14.34
C ALA A 113 -4.25 -13.30 -13.65
N PRO A 114 -5.53 -13.31 -14.03
CA PRO A 114 -6.52 -12.44 -13.39
C PRO A 114 -6.68 -12.81 -11.91
N TRP A 115 -6.87 -11.80 -11.06
CA TRP A 115 -7.24 -12.04 -9.68
C TRP A 115 -8.63 -12.69 -9.61
N ALA A 116 -8.69 -13.91 -9.09
CA ALA A 116 -9.94 -14.62 -8.83
C ALA A 116 -10.64 -14.05 -7.58
N VAL A 117 -11.48 -13.04 -7.80
CA VAL A 117 -12.35 -12.46 -6.76
C VAL A 117 -13.56 -13.37 -6.54
N PRO A 118 -13.89 -13.79 -5.31
CA PRO A 118 -15.03 -14.66 -5.02
C PRO A 118 -16.37 -13.97 -5.30
N SER A 119 -17.46 -14.73 -5.33
CA SER A 119 -18.82 -14.18 -5.37
C SER A 119 -19.17 -13.51 -4.04
N ALA A 120 -19.98 -12.45 -4.07
CA ALA A 120 -20.55 -11.84 -2.88
C ALA A 120 -21.44 -12.79 -2.07
N ASP A 121 -22.02 -13.81 -2.71
CA ASP A 121 -22.85 -14.83 -2.05
C ASP A 121 -22.01 -15.76 -1.17
N ASP A 122 -20.79 -16.08 -1.61
CA ASP A 122 -19.86 -16.95 -0.87
C ASP A 122 -19.08 -16.15 0.19
N GLU A 123 -18.60 -14.96 -0.18
CA GLU A 123 -17.75 -14.12 0.64
C GLU A 123 -18.20 -12.66 0.54
N PRO A 124 -19.21 -12.21 1.30
CA PRO A 124 -19.79 -10.86 1.15
C PRO A 124 -18.79 -9.73 1.40
N HIS A 125 -17.72 -10.01 2.15
CA HIS A 125 -16.65 -9.08 2.47
C HIS A 125 -15.30 -9.72 2.22
N ILE A 126 -14.40 -8.98 1.57
CA ILE A 126 -13.01 -9.37 1.38
C ILE A 126 -12.07 -8.22 1.73
N PHE A 127 -10.87 -8.56 2.15
CA PHE A 127 -9.79 -7.62 2.35
C PHE A 127 -8.70 -7.85 1.30
N SER A 128 -8.14 -6.78 0.75
CA SER A 128 -6.93 -6.88 -0.05
C SER A 128 -6.00 -5.75 0.34
N LYS A 129 -4.71 -6.05 0.45
CA LYS A 129 -3.70 -5.00 0.55
C LYS A 129 -2.96 -4.82 -0.76
N GLU A 130 -2.54 -3.59 -1.01
CA GLU A 130 -1.54 -3.23 -1.99
C GLU A 130 -0.46 -2.35 -1.37
N THR A 131 0.72 -2.38 -1.98
CA THR A 131 1.77 -1.43 -1.63
C THR A 131 2.39 -0.81 -2.87
N ILE A 132 2.80 0.45 -2.76
CA ILE A 132 3.50 1.18 -3.81
C ILE A 132 5.02 1.10 -3.58
N GLY A 133 5.76 0.82 -4.65
CA GLY A 133 7.18 0.44 -4.70
C GLY A 133 7.46 -0.97 -4.13
N PRO A 134 8.70 -1.50 -4.18
CA PRO A 134 9.89 -0.66 -4.10
C PRO A 134 10.91 -0.82 -5.24
N TYR A 135 10.80 -1.85 -6.07
CA TYR A 135 11.94 -2.29 -6.88
C TYR A 135 12.12 -1.53 -8.18
N VAL A 136 11.01 -1.16 -8.82
CA VAL A 136 11.03 -0.45 -10.10
C VAL A 136 10.13 0.76 -10.06
N LEU A 137 10.39 1.71 -10.96
CA LEU A 137 9.62 2.94 -11.05
C LEU A 137 8.14 2.66 -11.38
N ALA A 138 7.85 1.63 -12.19
CA ALA A 138 6.47 1.20 -12.47
C ALA A 138 5.70 0.84 -11.18
N GLU A 139 6.31 0.04 -10.29
CA GLU A 139 5.73 -0.28 -8.99
C GLU A 139 5.57 0.96 -8.11
N SER A 140 6.35 2.02 -8.34
CA SER A 140 6.31 3.25 -7.53
C SER A 140 5.27 4.25 -8.04
N LEU A 141 4.86 4.15 -9.31
CA LEU A 141 3.90 5.05 -9.95
C LEU A 141 2.49 4.46 -10.10
N PHE A 142 2.34 3.14 -10.08
CA PHE A 142 1.05 2.51 -10.36
C PHE A 142 -0.03 2.89 -9.33
N ASN A 143 -1.26 3.07 -9.81
CA ASN A 143 -2.44 3.30 -8.97
C ASN A 143 -3.33 2.05 -9.03
N PRO A 144 -3.26 1.15 -8.02
CA PRO A 144 -4.02 -0.09 -8.05
C PRO A 144 -5.53 0.10 -7.99
N LEU A 145 -6.02 1.17 -7.34
CA LEU A 145 -7.45 1.46 -7.30
C LEU A 145 -7.99 1.84 -8.67
N LYS A 146 -7.22 2.59 -9.46
CA LYS A 146 -7.56 2.92 -10.85
C LYS A 146 -7.75 1.66 -11.69
N LEU A 147 -6.86 0.67 -11.54
CA LEU A 147 -6.97 -0.62 -12.23
C LEU A 147 -8.27 -1.36 -11.88
N LEU A 148 -8.66 -1.40 -10.60
CA LEU A 148 -9.91 -2.04 -10.17
C LEU A 148 -11.14 -1.38 -10.80
N ILE A 149 -11.21 -0.05 -10.74
CA ILE A 149 -12.36 0.71 -11.25
C ILE A 149 -12.45 0.60 -12.77
N GLU A 150 -11.33 0.76 -13.47
CA GLU A 150 -11.30 0.66 -14.95
C GLU A 150 -11.58 -0.76 -15.44
N ALA A 151 -11.22 -1.79 -14.68
CA ALA A 151 -11.56 -3.17 -14.99
C ALA A 151 -13.05 -3.49 -14.77
N GLY A 152 -13.79 -2.63 -14.07
CA GLY A 152 -15.23 -2.78 -13.84
C GLY A 152 -15.64 -3.16 -12.41
N TYR A 153 -14.74 -3.10 -11.43
CA TYR A 153 -15.12 -3.30 -10.03
C TYR A 153 -16.09 -2.19 -9.58
N PRO A 154 -17.28 -2.51 -9.04
CA PRO A 154 -18.26 -1.48 -8.69
C PRO A 154 -17.76 -0.53 -7.60
N ARG A 155 -17.78 0.77 -7.86
CA ARG A 155 -17.27 1.80 -6.94
C ARG A 155 -17.93 1.78 -5.56
N HIS A 156 -19.23 1.49 -5.50
CA HIS A 156 -19.99 1.37 -4.24
C HIS A 156 -19.70 0.07 -3.47
N ARG A 157 -18.93 -0.86 -4.06
CA ARG A 157 -18.40 -2.09 -3.42
C ARG A 157 -16.92 -1.94 -3.06
N LEU A 158 -16.37 -0.73 -3.09
CA LEU A 158 -14.99 -0.43 -2.71
C LEU A 158 -14.96 0.49 -1.49
N HIS A 159 -14.11 0.14 -0.52
CA HIS A 159 -13.72 1.01 0.57
C HIS A 159 -12.19 1.05 0.65
N LEU A 160 -11.59 2.21 0.37
CA LEU A 160 -10.15 2.41 0.46
C LEU A 160 -9.74 2.65 1.92
N ILE A 161 -8.85 1.82 2.46
CA ILE A 161 -8.14 2.08 3.70
C ILE A 161 -6.76 2.64 3.33
N MET A 162 -6.61 3.97 3.41
CA MET A 162 -5.36 4.62 3.05
C MET A 162 -4.34 4.47 4.18
N LEU A 163 -3.23 3.81 3.90
CA LEU A 163 -2.17 3.53 4.86
C LEU A 163 -1.00 4.48 4.68
N ASP A 164 -0.51 5.00 5.80
CA ASP A 164 0.74 5.75 5.83
C ASP A 164 1.52 5.48 7.11
N ARG A 165 2.75 5.98 7.17
CA ARG A 165 3.66 5.84 8.31
C ARG A 165 4.68 6.97 8.25
N GLU A 166 5.11 7.41 9.43
CA GLU A 166 6.12 8.46 9.59
C GLU A 166 7.29 8.28 8.58
N PRO A 167 7.57 9.30 7.74
CA PRO A 167 8.44 9.16 6.59
C PRO A 167 9.86 8.66 6.90
N ALA A 168 10.51 9.15 7.95
CA ALA A 168 11.85 8.69 8.31
C ALA A 168 11.82 7.23 8.79
N SER A 169 10.87 6.86 9.64
CA SER A 169 10.70 5.49 10.13
C SER A 169 10.43 4.50 9.01
N SER A 170 9.60 4.89 8.03
CA SER A 170 9.27 4.05 6.88
C SER A 170 10.45 3.95 5.92
N LEU A 171 11.21 5.03 5.68
CA LEU A 171 12.44 5.00 4.88
C LEU A 171 13.53 4.14 5.52
N ALA A 172 13.74 4.26 6.84
CA ALA A 172 14.71 3.42 7.56
C ALA A 172 14.36 1.93 7.41
N SER A 173 13.09 1.56 7.58
CA SER A 173 12.66 0.17 7.35
C SER A 173 12.73 -0.25 5.88
N TRP A 174 12.62 0.68 4.94
CA TRP A 174 12.70 0.42 3.51
C TRP A 174 14.14 0.08 3.12
N LEU A 175 15.10 0.92 3.52
CA LEU A 175 16.52 0.70 3.26
C LEU A 175 17.00 -0.59 3.93
N ASP A 176 16.73 -0.78 5.23
CA ASP A 176 17.11 -1.99 5.98
C ASP A 176 16.68 -3.29 5.29
N LYS A 177 15.49 -3.31 4.69
CA LYS A 177 14.93 -4.52 4.06
C LYS A 177 15.31 -4.71 2.61
N LEU A 178 15.76 -3.67 1.92
CA LEU A 178 15.81 -3.68 0.46
C LEU A 178 17.19 -3.33 -0.10
N ILE A 179 18.11 -2.82 0.72
CA ILE A 179 19.46 -2.40 0.28
C ILE A 179 20.27 -3.53 -0.37
N SER A 180 20.00 -4.79 -0.02
CA SER A 180 20.63 -5.95 -0.66
C SER A 180 20.09 -6.26 -2.07
N ARG A 181 19.05 -5.55 -2.51
CA ARG A 181 18.32 -5.81 -3.76
C ARG A 181 18.42 -4.66 -4.77
N ALA A 182 18.69 -3.44 -4.32
CA ALA A 182 18.91 -2.29 -5.18
C ALA A 182 19.79 -1.24 -4.49
N PRO A 183 20.53 -0.41 -5.25
CA PRO A 183 21.32 0.70 -4.71
C PRO A 183 20.50 1.69 -3.87
N GLU A 184 21.14 2.31 -2.88
CA GLU A 184 20.51 3.21 -1.92
C GLU A 184 19.82 4.41 -2.56
N ASP A 185 20.47 5.04 -3.54
CA ASP A 185 19.98 6.19 -4.29
C ASP A 185 18.72 5.85 -5.11
N VAL A 186 18.72 4.66 -5.75
CA VAL A 186 17.56 4.12 -6.45
C VAL A 186 16.41 3.87 -5.47
N LEU A 187 16.69 3.26 -4.32
CA LEU A 187 15.68 3.00 -3.29
C LEU A 187 15.09 4.29 -2.71
N LEU A 188 15.91 5.31 -2.48
CA LEU A 188 15.44 6.63 -2.03
C LEU A 188 14.53 7.27 -3.07
N ARG A 189 14.90 7.20 -4.35
CA ARG A 189 14.08 7.72 -5.45
C ARG A 189 12.73 7.02 -5.53
N HIS A 190 12.72 5.69 -5.52
CA HIS A 190 11.48 4.90 -5.53
C HIS A 190 10.64 5.16 -4.29
N TYR A 191 11.27 5.35 -3.12
CA TYR A 191 10.57 5.70 -1.89
C TYR A 191 9.82 7.03 -1.99
N VAL A 192 10.49 8.08 -2.47
CA VAL A 192 9.88 9.40 -2.67
C VAL A 192 8.71 9.32 -3.65
N VAL A 193 8.92 8.69 -4.81
CA VAL A 193 7.87 8.51 -5.82
C VAL A 193 6.69 7.72 -5.24
N ALA A 194 6.95 6.59 -4.57
CA ALA A 194 5.92 5.76 -3.97
C ALA A 194 5.11 6.49 -2.90
N ALA A 195 5.76 7.30 -2.07
CA ALA A 195 5.07 8.09 -1.04
C ALA A 195 4.13 9.12 -1.65
N LEU A 196 4.57 9.83 -2.69
CA LEU A 196 3.76 10.84 -3.37
C LEU A 196 2.63 10.19 -4.18
N SER A 197 2.90 9.09 -4.89
CA SER A 197 1.89 8.33 -5.62
C SER A 197 0.85 7.70 -4.69
N ALA A 198 1.22 7.30 -3.47
CA ALA A 198 0.27 6.79 -2.47
C ALA A 198 -0.79 7.85 -2.10
N ALA A 199 -0.38 9.11 -1.89
CA ALA A 199 -1.30 10.21 -1.64
C ALA A 199 -2.27 10.46 -2.81
N GLN A 200 -1.86 10.13 -4.04
CA GLN A 200 -2.72 10.27 -5.23
C GLN A 200 -3.79 9.20 -5.31
N VAL A 201 -3.56 8.01 -4.76
CA VAL A 201 -4.58 6.96 -4.70
C VAL A 201 -5.78 7.45 -3.89
N ALA A 202 -5.54 8.09 -2.73
CA ALA A 202 -6.59 8.69 -1.92
C ALA A 202 -7.34 9.81 -2.66
N SER A 203 -6.60 10.73 -3.29
CA SER A 203 -7.19 11.79 -4.11
C SER A 203 -8.04 11.24 -5.27
N TYR A 204 -7.59 10.15 -5.90
CA TYR A 204 -8.32 9.48 -6.98
C TYR A 204 -9.59 8.81 -6.45
N ALA A 205 -9.52 8.12 -5.31
CA ALA A 205 -10.68 7.51 -4.66
C ALA A 205 -11.81 8.53 -4.40
N GLN A 206 -11.45 9.69 -3.84
CA GLN A 206 -12.39 10.78 -3.58
C GLN A 206 -13.05 11.27 -4.88
N ARG A 207 -12.28 11.50 -5.95
CA ARG A 207 -12.82 11.91 -7.26
C ARG A 207 -13.75 10.86 -7.87
N GLN A 208 -13.53 9.59 -7.58
CA GLN A 208 -14.38 8.49 -8.05
C GLN A 208 -15.59 8.21 -7.15
N GLY A 209 -15.70 8.87 -5.99
CA GLY A 209 -16.76 8.62 -5.01
C GLY A 209 -16.59 7.30 -4.24
N VAL A 210 -15.37 6.78 -4.14
CA VAL A 210 -15.04 5.61 -3.31
C VAL A 210 -14.86 6.08 -1.87
N ALA A 211 -15.43 5.34 -0.92
CA ALA A 211 -15.27 5.64 0.51
C ALA A 211 -13.80 5.48 0.93
N VAL A 212 -13.29 6.40 1.76
CA VAL A 212 -11.90 6.40 2.22
C VAL A 212 -11.84 6.46 3.74
N THR A 213 -10.93 5.70 4.34
CA THR A 213 -10.56 5.82 5.75
C THR A 213 -9.04 5.82 5.87
N HIS A 214 -8.49 6.86 6.48
CA HIS A 214 -7.04 6.98 6.70
C HIS A 214 -6.65 6.28 7.99
N TYR A 215 -5.70 5.36 7.88
CA TYR A 215 -5.22 4.55 8.99
C TYR A 215 -3.68 4.58 9.03
N VAL A 216 -3.15 5.60 9.70
CA VAL A 216 -1.72 5.86 9.80
C VAL A 216 -1.10 4.96 10.87
N TYR A 217 0.00 4.28 10.55
CA TYR A 217 0.55 3.17 11.36
C TYR A 217 0.77 3.51 12.84
N GLU A 218 1.09 4.77 13.16
CA GLU A 218 1.26 5.26 14.53
C GLU A 218 0.04 5.03 15.44
N VAL A 219 -1.19 4.94 14.91
CA VAL A 219 -2.39 4.60 15.72
C VAL A 219 -2.33 3.18 16.29
N SER A 220 -1.48 2.32 15.74
CA SER A 220 -1.23 0.96 16.26
C SER A 220 -0.48 0.96 17.59
N LYS A 221 -0.02 2.12 18.08
CA LYS A 221 0.46 2.26 19.47
C LYS A 221 -0.65 1.96 20.48
N GLU A 222 -1.90 2.12 20.06
CA GLU A 222 -3.12 1.81 20.82
C GLU A 222 -3.95 0.74 20.10
N ALA A 223 -3.29 -0.34 19.68
CA ALA A 223 -3.76 -1.36 18.75
C ALA A 223 -5.24 -1.78 18.91
N VAL A 224 -5.65 -2.23 20.09
CA VAL A 224 -7.02 -2.71 20.32
C VAL A 224 -8.05 -1.61 20.07
N SER A 225 -7.79 -0.41 20.60
CA SER A 225 -8.72 0.72 20.47
C SER A 225 -8.80 1.24 19.05
N SER A 226 -7.65 1.38 18.35
CA SER A 226 -7.62 1.90 16.99
C SER A 226 -8.21 0.92 15.99
N VAL A 227 -7.99 -0.38 16.16
CA VAL A 227 -8.64 -1.41 15.34
C VAL A 227 -10.15 -1.42 15.56
N ARG A 228 -10.63 -1.31 16.81
CA ARG A 228 -12.06 -1.27 17.10
C ARG A 228 -12.74 -0.11 16.36
N VAL A 229 -12.16 1.08 16.44
CA VAL A 229 -12.66 2.28 15.75
C VAL A 229 -12.59 2.11 14.22
N LEU A 230 -11.51 1.53 13.69
CA LEU A 230 -11.43 1.23 12.25
C LEU A 230 -12.57 0.30 11.81
N PHE A 231 -12.79 -0.80 12.54
CA PHE A 231 -13.84 -1.77 12.20
C PHE A 231 -15.23 -1.14 12.28
N GLU A 232 -15.52 -0.34 13.30
CA GLU A 232 -16.75 0.42 13.38
C GLU A 232 -16.92 1.37 12.19
N ARG A 233 -15.88 2.14 11.85
CA ARG A 233 -15.88 3.13 10.76
C ARG A 233 -16.17 2.51 9.39
N ILE A 234 -15.70 1.29 9.17
CA ILE A 234 -15.88 0.56 7.89
C ILE A 234 -17.07 -0.40 7.90
N GLY A 235 -17.91 -0.37 8.95
CA GLY A 235 -19.14 -1.16 9.06
C GLY A 235 -18.93 -2.63 9.43
N LEU A 236 -17.79 -2.98 10.03
CA LEU A 236 -17.42 -4.33 10.47
C LEU A 236 -17.39 -4.48 11.99
N SER A 237 -18.11 -3.66 12.75
CA SER A 237 -18.13 -3.73 14.22
C SER A 237 -18.47 -5.13 14.75
N GLY A 238 -19.39 -5.85 14.10
CA GLY A 238 -19.76 -7.22 14.46
C GLY A 238 -18.67 -8.27 14.20
N SER A 239 -17.66 -7.95 13.38
CA SER A 239 -16.50 -8.81 13.11
C SER A 239 -15.29 -8.47 13.99
N PHE A 240 -15.36 -7.41 14.80
CA PHE A 240 -14.27 -7.04 15.70
C PHE A 240 -14.15 -8.05 16.83
N ASN A 241 -12.94 -8.60 17.00
CA ASN A 241 -12.58 -9.45 18.11
C ASN A 241 -11.23 -9.01 18.66
N GLU A 242 -11.17 -8.72 19.96
CA GLU A 242 -9.92 -8.33 20.63
C GLU A 242 -8.84 -9.40 20.53
N ASN A 243 -9.20 -10.68 20.57
CA ASN A 243 -8.25 -11.79 20.41
C ASN A 243 -7.60 -11.79 19.03
N ALA A 244 -8.33 -11.36 17.98
CA ALA A 244 -7.77 -11.21 16.64
C ALA A 244 -6.74 -10.07 16.56
N VAL A 245 -6.66 -9.19 17.58
CA VAL A 245 -5.62 -8.16 17.72
C VAL A 245 -4.46 -8.67 18.57
N THR A 246 -4.75 -9.32 19.69
CA THR A 246 -3.76 -9.60 20.76
C THR A 246 -3.10 -10.97 20.67
N SER A 247 -3.68 -11.92 19.95
CA SER A 247 -3.29 -13.33 20.03
C SER A 247 -3.39 -14.03 18.67
N TRP A 248 -2.32 -13.97 17.89
CA TRP A 248 -2.20 -14.67 16.61
C TRP A 248 -1.59 -16.07 16.74
N ARG A 249 -1.21 -16.50 17.96
CA ARG A 249 -0.70 -17.84 18.25
C ARG A 249 -1.46 -18.45 19.43
N GLU A 250 -1.91 -19.70 19.30
CA GLU A 250 -2.28 -20.52 20.45
C GLU A 250 -1.04 -21.21 21.04
N PRO A 251 -0.93 -21.40 22.36
CA PRO A 251 0.14 -22.18 22.95
C PRO A 251 0.08 -23.65 22.48
N GLY A 252 1.11 -24.10 21.76
CA GLY A 252 1.24 -25.49 21.33
C GLY A 252 1.02 -25.73 19.83
N ASP A 253 0.59 -24.71 19.08
CA ASP A 253 0.40 -24.83 17.64
C ASP A 253 1.58 -24.22 16.88
N SER A 254 2.46 -25.07 16.33
CA SER A 254 3.56 -24.66 15.46
C SER A 254 3.08 -24.07 14.12
N HIS A 255 1.77 -24.17 13.86
CA HIS A 255 1.09 -23.68 12.67
C HIS A 255 -0.03 -22.71 13.04
N ALA A 256 0.28 -21.67 13.81
CA ALA A 256 -0.55 -20.48 13.92
C ALA A 256 -0.88 -19.95 12.52
N ASN A 257 -1.96 -20.48 11.94
CA ASN A 257 -2.29 -20.31 10.55
C ASN A 257 -2.88 -18.92 10.43
N ASN A 258 -2.24 -18.08 9.62
CA ASN A 258 -2.84 -16.88 9.04
C ASN A 258 -4.03 -17.31 8.16
N ALA A 259 -5.09 -17.87 8.75
CA ALA A 259 -5.90 -18.94 8.17
C ALA A 259 -6.61 -18.59 6.86
N ARG A 260 -6.66 -17.30 6.50
CA ARG A 260 -7.22 -16.81 5.24
C ARG A 260 -6.38 -15.75 4.52
N VAL A 261 -5.08 -15.64 4.82
CA VAL A 261 -4.19 -14.79 3.99
C VAL A 261 -3.84 -15.53 2.72
N ILE A 262 -4.24 -14.97 1.58
CA ILE A 262 -4.10 -15.57 0.25
C ILE A 262 -2.97 -14.87 -0.49
N PHE A 263 -1.91 -15.62 -0.81
CA PHE A 263 -0.79 -15.11 -1.59
C PHE A 263 -0.99 -15.45 -3.08
N PRO A 264 -0.92 -14.46 -3.98
CA PRO A 264 -1.00 -14.72 -5.41
C PRO A 264 0.25 -15.48 -5.88
N SER A 265 0.13 -16.15 -7.03
CA SER A 265 1.31 -16.52 -7.80
C SER A 265 1.96 -15.25 -8.34
N GLU A 266 3.29 -15.15 -8.23
CA GLU A 266 4.08 -14.08 -8.83
C GLU A 266 5.39 -14.65 -9.39
N ALA A 267 6.01 -13.93 -10.33
CA ALA A 267 7.34 -14.26 -10.83
C ALA A 267 8.36 -14.44 -9.69
N THR A 268 9.11 -15.55 -9.74
CA THR A 268 10.01 -16.02 -8.67
C THR A 268 11.07 -15.00 -8.26
N ILE A 269 11.50 -14.13 -9.17
CA ILE A 269 12.49 -13.08 -8.91
C ILE A 269 12.05 -12.09 -7.82
N TYR A 270 10.74 -11.93 -7.63
CA TYR A 270 10.13 -11.05 -6.63
C TYR A 270 9.95 -11.70 -5.26
N LYS A 271 10.08 -13.03 -5.16
CA LYS A 271 9.97 -13.74 -3.88
C LYS A 271 11.18 -13.37 -3.01
N VAL A 272 10.90 -12.88 -1.80
CA VAL A 272 11.94 -12.57 -0.81
C VAL A 272 11.75 -13.48 0.40
N PRO A 273 12.69 -14.41 0.66
CA PRO A 273 12.65 -15.24 1.87
C PRO A 273 12.61 -14.35 3.13
N ASN A 274 11.81 -14.75 4.12
CA ASN A 274 11.73 -14.08 5.43
C ASN A 274 11.34 -12.58 5.39
N LEU A 275 10.70 -12.12 4.31
CA LEU A 275 10.20 -10.74 4.21
C LEU A 275 9.07 -10.45 5.22
N HIS A 276 8.34 -11.49 5.61
CA HIS A 276 7.24 -11.44 6.57
C HIS A 276 7.74 -11.88 7.94
N THR A 277 7.51 -11.03 8.95
CA THR A 277 7.79 -11.35 10.33
C THR A 277 6.73 -12.31 10.86
N SER A 278 7.13 -13.28 11.68
CA SER A 278 6.24 -14.17 12.42
C SER A 278 5.74 -13.49 13.70
N ASP A 279 5.07 -12.34 13.54
CA ASP A 279 4.48 -11.64 14.68
C ASP A 279 3.39 -12.49 15.35
N SER A 280 3.22 -12.34 16.66
CA SER A 280 2.23 -13.05 17.46
C SER A 280 0.99 -12.20 17.79
N ALA A 281 0.97 -10.94 17.35
CA ALA A 281 -0.10 -9.97 17.59
C ALA A 281 0.05 -8.76 16.67
N TYR A 282 -1.04 -7.99 16.53
CA TYR A 282 -1.02 -6.69 15.89
C TYR A 282 -0.37 -5.65 16.81
N ARG A 283 0.78 -5.10 16.41
CA ARG A 283 1.50 -4.10 17.23
C ARG A 283 2.26 -3.07 16.40
N TYR A 284 2.40 -1.88 16.96
CA TYR A 284 3.32 -0.87 16.46
C TYR A 284 4.77 -1.30 16.69
N GLN A 285 5.56 -1.33 15.62
CA GLN A 285 7.01 -1.54 15.69
C GLN A 285 7.72 -0.23 15.43
N ARG A 286 8.27 0.38 16.49
CA ARG A 286 9.13 1.56 16.36
C ARG A 286 10.37 1.21 15.54
N ARG A 287 10.82 2.13 14.68
CA ARG A 287 12.07 2.00 13.93
C ARG A 287 13.03 3.09 14.37
N ALA A 288 14.29 2.72 14.55
CA ALA A 288 15.35 3.70 14.75
C ALA A 288 15.61 4.41 13.42
N THR A 289 15.69 5.74 13.44
CA THR A 289 15.96 6.53 12.24
C THR A 289 17.37 7.11 12.25
N ALA A 290 18.16 6.86 13.30
CA ALA A 290 19.53 7.38 13.45
C ALA A 290 20.48 6.98 12.31
N SER A 291 20.16 5.90 11.58
CA SER A 291 20.91 5.45 10.40
C SER A 291 20.64 6.28 9.14
N LEU A 292 19.64 7.17 9.14
CA LEU A 292 19.33 8.03 7.99
C LEU A 292 20.21 9.27 8.00
N SER A 293 20.83 9.56 6.86
CA SER A 293 21.63 10.75 6.65
C SER A 293 20.79 12.02 6.64
N GLU A 294 21.43 13.16 6.88
CA GLU A 294 20.80 14.48 6.79
C GLU A 294 20.24 14.74 5.38
N ALA A 295 21.02 14.42 4.34
CA ALA A 295 20.60 14.55 2.94
C ALA A 295 19.33 13.74 2.62
N GLN A 296 19.18 12.54 3.20
CA GLN A 296 17.96 11.74 3.05
C GLN A 296 16.76 12.43 3.71
N ARG A 297 16.93 12.98 4.91
CA ARG A 297 15.87 13.69 5.65
C ARG A 297 15.46 14.96 4.91
N GLU A 298 16.42 15.73 4.43
CA GLU A 298 16.16 16.91 3.59
C GLU A 298 15.43 16.55 2.30
N ALA A 299 15.75 15.43 1.67
CA ALA A 299 15.06 14.98 0.47
C ALA A 299 13.57 14.73 0.74
N LEU A 300 13.20 14.19 1.90
CA LEU A 300 11.79 13.98 2.28
C LEU A 300 11.03 15.30 2.41
N GLU A 301 11.65 16.32 3.01
CA GLU A 301 11.05 17.65 3.13
C GLU A 301 10.96 18.33 1.75
N ARG A 302 12.09 18.44 1.05
CA ARG A 302 12.19 19.14 -0.25
C ARG A 302 11.28 18.55 -1.33
N CYS A 303 11.04 17.24 -1.30
CA CYS A 303 10.17 16.57 -2.28
C CYS A 303 8.69 16.60 -1.87
N GLY A 304 8.35 17.10 -0.67
CA GLY A 304 6.97 17.18 -0.17
C GLY A 304 6.42 15.86 0.39
N VAL A 305 7.29 14.90 0.73
CA VAL A 305 6.86 13.63 1.35
C VAL A 305 6.31 13.87 2.76
N ASN A 306 6.97 14.76 3.51
CA ASN A 306 6.54 15.13 4.86
C ASN A 306 5.20 15.86 4.85
N ASP A 307 4.94 16.70 3.85
CA ASP A 307 3.64 17.37 3.68
C ASP A 307 2.52 16.40 3.36
N ALA A 308 2.77 15.43 2.47
CA ALA A 308 1.81 14.37 2.19
C ALA A 308 1.47 13.56 3.45
N TYR A 309 2.48 13.26 4.28
CA TYR A 309 2.26 12.58 5.56
C TYR A 309 1.45 13.43 6.55
N ARG A 310 1.73 14.74 6.67
CA ARG A 310 0.94 15.67 7.50
C ARG A 310 -0.54 15.64 7.11
N VAL A 311 -0.84 15.66 5.81
CA VAL A 311 -2.22 15.53 5.31
C VAL A 311 -2.85 14.19 5.70
N ALA A 312 -2.10 13.09 5.59
CA ALA A 312 -2.56 11.76 5.99
C ALA A 312 -2.84 11.66 7.50
N VAL A 313 -2.00 12.27 8.35
CA VAL A 313 -2.21 12.36 9.80
C VAL A 313 -3.49 13.14 10.12
N ALA A 314 -3.67 14.33 9.54
CA ALA A 314 -4.88 15.12 9.75
C ALA A 314 -6.15 14.36 9.32
N ALA A 315 -6.09 13.65 8.20
CA ALA A 315 -7.20 12.83 7.74
C ALA A 315 -7.47 11.63 8.67
N CYS A 316 -6.43 10.96 9.17
CA CYS A 316 -6.55 9.87 10.12
C CYS A 316 -7.18 10.31 11.45
N VAL A 317 -6.77 11.47 11.97
CA VAL A 317 -7.36 12.06 13.18
C VAL A 317 -8.86 12.30 12.99
N ARG A 318 -9.28 12.85 11.85
CA ARG A 318 -10.70 13.05 11.53
C ARG A 318 -11.45 11.73 11.36
N ASP A 319 -10.88 10.79 10.61
CA ASP A 319 -11.55 9.53 10.26
C ASP A 319 -11.74 8.60 11.45
N LEU A 320 -10.81 8.63 12.42
CA LEU A 320 -10.88 7.85 13.65
C LEU A 320 -11.40 8.64 14.86
N GLY A 321 -11.81 9.91 14.67
CA GLY A 321 -12.36 10.73 15.76
C GLY A 321 -11.41 10.94 16.94
N LEU A 322 -10.09 11.05 16.69
CA LEU A 322 -9.09 11.14 17.75
C LEU A 322 -9.11 12.53 18.39
N ASN A 323 -9.19 12.59 19.72
CA ASN A 323 -9.09 13.87 20.44
C ASN A 323 -7.65 14.41 20.42
N ALA A 324 -7.48 15.71 20.68
CA ALA A 324 -6.17 16.38 20.59
C ALA A 324 -5.08 15.76 21.48
N ALA A 325 -5.43 15.35 22.70
CA ALA A 325 -4.46 14.74 23.63
C ALA A 325 -3.97 13.38 23.12
N LEU A 326 -4.87 12.55 22.61
CA LEU A 326 -4.54 11.26 22.00
C LEU A 326 -3.73 11.45 20.72
N SER A 327 -4.14 12.38 19.85
CA SER A 327 -3.42 12.71 18.61
C SER A 327 -1.99 13.19 18.89
N GLN A 328 -1.79 14.08 19.86
CA GLN A 328 -0.45 14.51 20.27
C GLN A 328 0.40 13.34 20.78
N ARG A 329 -0.18 12.42 21.58
CA ARG A 329 0.54 11.23 22.08
C ARG A 329 0.91 10.26 20.95
N LEU A 330 0.03 10.09 19.96
CA LEU A 330 0.23 9.14 18.86
C LEU A 330 1.20 9.67 17.80
N PHE A 331 1.09 10.93 17.42
CA PHE A 331 1.82 11.49 16.27
C PHE A 331 2.91 12.50 16.66
N GLY A 332 2.90 13.03 17.89
CA GLY A 332 3.87 14.02 18.36
C GLY A 332 3.84 15.29 17.51
N ASP A 333 5.02 15.77 17.13
CA ASP A 333 5.19 17.01 16.35
C ASP A 333 4.46 16.99 14.99
N TRP A 334 4.20 15.78 14.45
CA TRP A 334 3.43 15.63 13.21
C TRP A 334 1.96 16.02 13.36
N PHE A 335 1.40 15.96 14.57
CA PHE A 335 0.05 16.48 14.85
C PHE A 335 0.07 17.99 15.05
N ALA A 336 1.04 18.53 15.79
CA ALA A 336 1.15 19.97 16.03
C ALA A 336 1.30 20.78 14.73
N ALA A 337 1.94 20.20 13.70
CA ALA A 337 2.09 20.81 12.39
C ALA A 337 0.93 20.53 11.41
N ALA A 338 -0.04 19.69 11.78
CA ALA A 338 -1.16 19.26 10.95
C ALA A 338 -2.54 19.73 11.47
N ALA A 339 -2.63 20.13 12.73
CA ALA A 339 -3.79 20.75 13.37
C ALA A 339 -3.96 22.22 12.96
#